data_AF-A0A7J3I717-F1
#
_entry.id   AF-A0A7J3I717-F1
#
_cell.length_a   1.000
_cell.length_b   1.000
_cell.length_c   1.000
_cell.angle_alpha   90.00
_cell.angle_beta   90.00
_cell.angle_gamma   90.00
#
_symmetry.space_group_name_H-M   'P 1'
#
loop_
_entity.id
_entity.type
_entity.pdbx_description
1 polymer ?
#
loop_
_entity_poly.entity_id
_entity_poly.type
_entity_poly.pdbx_seq_one_letter_code
_entity_poly.pdbx_strand_id
1 'polypeptide(L)'
;MNNDTLFKVLHELADMIEVFSHGICRYNYGLTRYLSPLTVFIIFISLTIIAAYSSNDTARIIVIGICAVQLLLIGSRRILTNILKTYMFIIFLAAFLGLPSIYLYTDKYSVVASMTRTIFVSLSSSTPMIVFSILVGLREIGEIISIFSRALGRAIYTFSTILLKISRLQIDILLMRFSRNIINKRGYI
;
A
#
# COMPACT_ATOMS: atom_id res chain seq x y z
N MET A 1 -18.85 19.28 -8.43
CA MET A 1 -17.80 18.83 -7.48
C MET A 1 -17.15 20.09 -6.91
N ASN A 2 -17.17 20.27 -5.59
CA ASN A 2 -16.79 21.55 -4.96
C ASN A 2 -15.26 21.73 -5.03
N ASN A 3 -14.74 22.87 -5.51
CA ASN A 3 -13.30 23.05 -5.76
C ASN A 3 -12.44 22.76 -4.51
N ASP A 4 -12.95 23.08 -3.32
CA ASP A 4 -12.29 22.80 -2.03
C ASP A 4 -12.04 21.30 -1.79
N THR A 5 -12.92 20.43 -2.30
CA THR A 5 -12.73 18.97 -2.20
C THR A 5 -11.58 18.48 -3.06
N LEU A 6 -11.32 19.12 -4.20
CA LEU A 6 -10.28 18.73 -5.13
C LEU A 6 -8.90 19.18 -4.63
N PHE A 7 -8.80 20.39 -4.09
CA PHE A 7 -7.59 20.86 -3.39
C PHE A 7 -7.23 19.98 -2.19
N LYS A 8 -8.23 19.57 -1.40
CA LYS A 8 -8.03 18.66 -0.27
C LYS A 8 -7.51 17.29 -0.71
N VAL A 9 -8.06 16.72 -1.78
CA VAL A 9 -7.61 15.43 -2.33
C VAL A 9 -6.16 15.51 -2.82
N LEU A 10 -5.77 16.61 -3.48
CA LEU A 10 -4.39 16.81 -3.96
C LEU A 10 -3.38 16.88 -2.80
N HIS A 11 -3.70 17.59 -1.72
CA HIS A 11 -2.87 17.63 -0.52
C HIS A 11 -2.78 16.27 0.18
N GLU A 12 -3.90 15.56 0.32
CA GLU A 12 -3.90 14.19 0.89
C GLU A 12 -3.04 13.22 0.06
N LEU A 13 -2.94 13.43 -1.25
CA LEU A 13 -2.11 12.64 -2.15
C LEU A 13 -0.62 12.94 -1.94
N ALA A 14 -0.24 14.21 -1.76
CA ALA A 14 1.13 14.62 -1.43
C ALA A 14 1.60 14.00 -0.11
N ASP A 15 0.78 14.13 0.95
CA ASP A 15 1.05 13.54 2.27
C ASP A 15 1.24 12.03 2.17
N MET A 16 0.43 11.35 1.35
CA MET A 16 0.57 9.91 1.13
C MET A 16 1.89 9.52 0.49
N ILE A 17 2.29 10.23 -0.57
CA ILE A 17 3.52 9.93 -1.29
C ILE A 17 4.73 10.13 -0.40
N GLU A 18 4.67 11.12 0.49
CA GLU A 18 5.70 11.34 1.50
C GLU A 18 5.78 10.18 2.50
N VAL A 19 4.64 9.73 3.04
CA VAL A 19 4.57 8.57 3.93
C VAL A 19 5.06 7.29 3.26
N PHE A 20 4.73 7.05 1.99
CA PHE A 20 5.22 5.85 1.27
C PHE A 20 6.70 5.93 0.92
N SER A 21 7.23 7.12 0.62
CA SER A 21 8.64 7.30 0.28
C SER A 21 9.55 7.18 1.51
N HIS A 22 9.17 7.80 2.62
CA HIS A 22 9.97 7.87 3.85
C HIS A 22 9.56 6.87 4.93
N GLY A 23 8.37 6.27 4.84
CA GLY A 23 7.77 5.48 5.92
C GLY A 23 7.23 6.37 7.05
N ILE A 24 6.52 5.79 8.01
CA ILE A 24 5.96 6.52 9.17
C ILE A 24 7.04 6.76 10.27
N CYS A 25 8.32 6.68 9.90
CA CYS A 25 9.48 6.66 10.80
C CYS A 25 9.46 5.48 11.79
N ARG A 26 10.55 4.71 11.75
CA ARG A 26 10.86 3.53 12.58
C ARG A 26 10.81 3.75 14.10
N TYR A 27 10.72 4.99 14.57
CA TYR A 27 11.14 5.37 15.92
C TYR A 27 10.02 5.46 16.96
N ASN A 28 8.74 5.53 16.58
CA ASN A 28 7.66 5.82 17.53
C ASN A 28 6.50 4.82 17.62
N TYR A 29 6.47 3.75 16.81
CA TYR A 29 5.30 2.85 16.76
C TYR A 29 5.65 1.37 16.92
N GLY A 30 5.19 0.77 18.02
CA GLY A 30 5.07 -0.69 18.23
C GLY A 30 6.37 -1.50 18.29
N LEU A 31 6.26 -2.79 17.94
CA LEU A 31 7.30 -3.83 18.07
C LEU A 31 8.54 -3.58 17.18
N THR A 32 8.38 -2.79 16.11
CA THR A 32 9.42 -2.46 15.15
C THR A 32 10.44 -1.45 15.67
N ARG A 33 10.18 -0.79 16.80
CA ARG A 33 11.10 0.16 17.45
C ARG A 33 12.41 -0.50 17.92
N TYR A 34 12.36 -1.78 18.29
CA TYR A 34 13.48 -2.50 18.89
C TYR A 34 14.18 -3.46 17.91
N LEU A 35 13.71 -3.52 16.66
CA LEU A 35 14.17 -4.50 15.68
C LEU A 35 14.94 -3.83 14.54
N SER A 36 16.00 -4.50 14.07
CA SER A 36 16.77 -4.02 12.92
C SER A 36 15.90 -4.03 11.63
N PRO A 37 16.15 -3.12 10.67
CA PRO A 37 15.48 -3.11 9.36
C PRO A 37 15.39 -4.46 8.67
N LEU A 38 16.51 -5.19 8.70
CA LEU A 38 16.64 -6.48 8.06
C LEU A 38 15.81 -7.55 8.79
N THR A 39 15.76 -7.50 10.13
CA THR A 39 14.90 -8.40 10.92
C THR A 39 13.43 -8.17 10.61
N VAL A 40 12.99 -6.90 10.55
CA VAL A 40 11.62 -6.55 10.20
C VAL A 40 11.28 -7.04 8.80
N PHE A 41 12.17 -6.84 7.82
CA PHE A 41 12.00 -7.35 6.46
C PHE A 41 11.82 -8.87 6.42
N ILE A 42 12.69 -9.61 7.11
CA ILE A 42 12.61 -11.09 7.16
C ILE A 42 11.29 -11.54 7.79
N ILE A 43 10.85 -10.92 8.88
CA ILE A 43 9.58 -11.26 9.54
C ILE A 43 8.41 -11.06 8.56
N PHE A 44 8.32 -9.89 7.92
CA PHE A 44 7.21 -9.60 7.02
C PHE A 44 7.21 -10.48 5.76
N ILE A 45 8.38 -10.80 5.20
CA ILE A 45 8.49 -11.77 4.11
C ILE A 45 8.01 -13.16 4.55
N SER A 46 8.45 -13.59 5.74
CA SER A 46 8.05 -14.89 6.28
C SER A 46 6.53 -14.96 6.48
N LEU A 47 5.92 -13.91 7.01
CA LEU A 47 4.47 -13.80 7.16
C LEU A 47 3.75 -13.85 5.81
N THR A 48 4.26 -13.19 4.78
CA THR A 48 3.70 -13.25 3.42
C THR A 48 3.78 -14.66 2.83
N ILE A 49 4.93 -15.34 2.97
CA ILE A 49 5.09 -16.72 2.49
C ILE A 49 4.13 -17.65 3.22
N ILE A 50 4.04 -17.54 4.56
CA ILE A 50 3.12 -18.34 5.36
C ILE A 50 1.67 -18.09 4.91
N ALA A 51 1.25 -16.84 4.75
CA ALA A 51 -0.11 -16.52 4.32
C ALA A 51 -0.44 -17.03 2.90
N ALA A 52 0.51 -16.91 1.97
CA ALA A 52 0.35 -17.35 0.59
C ALA A 52 0.23 -18.87 0.47
N TYR A 53 1.09 -19.63 1.17
CA TYR A 53 1.22 -21.08 0.98
C TYR A 53 0.58 -21.93 2.08
N SER A 54 0.11 -21.33 3.19
CA SER A 54 -0.61 -22.07 4.23
C SER A 54 -1.87 -22.71 3.65
N SER A 55 -2.06 -23.99 3.92
CA SER A 55 -3.32 -24.71 3.67
C SER A 55 -4.38 -24.45 4.73
N ASN A 56 -3.98 -23.91 5.89
CA ASN A 56 -4.86 -23.61 7.02
C ASN A 56 -5.33 -22.15 6.98
N ASP A 57 -6.64 -21.94 6.88
CA ASP A 57 -7.26 -20.61 6.89
C ASP A 57 -7.11 -19.91 8.24
N THR A 58 -7.04 -20.66 9.34
CA THR A 58 -6.79 -20.11 10.68
C THR A 58 -5.45 -19.37 10.74
N ALA A 59 -4.40 -19.93 10.14
CA ALA A 59 -3.09 -19.28 10.09
C ALA A 59 -3.15 -17.96 9.31
N ARG A 60 -3.92 -17.89 8.21
CA ARG A 60 -4.12 -16.66 7.43
C ARG A 60 -4.86 -15.61 8.24
N ILE A 61 -5.89 -16.00 9.00
CA ILE A 61 -6.62 -15.10 9.91
C ILE A 61 -5.67 -14.54 10.97
N ILE A 62 -4.81 -15.36 11.56
CA ILE A 62 -3.81 -14.90 12.54
C ILE A 62 -2.86 -13.88 11.92
N VAL A 63 -2.35 -14.13 10.71
CA VAL A 63 -1.46 -13.19 10.00
C VAL A 63 -2.17 -11.84 9.76
N ILE A 64 -3.42 -11.87 9.28
CA ILE A 64 -4.24 -10.67 9.09
C ILE A 64 -4.43 -9.95 10.43
N GLY A 65 -4.75 -10.68 11.50
CA GLY A 65 -4.96 -10.14 12.85
C GLY A 65 -3.74 -9.40 13.38
N ILE A 66 -2.55 -10.01 13.30
CA ILE A 66 -1.28 -9.38 13.71
C ILE A 66 -1.04 -8.08 12.93
N CYS A 67 -1.25 -8.11 11.62
CA CYS A 67 -1.07 -6.93 10.78
C CYS A 67 -2.12 -5.84 11.08
N ALA A 68 -3.38 -6.22 11.35
CA ALA A 68 -4.44 -5.29 11.71
C ALA A 68 -4.14 -4.59 13.04
N VAL A 69 -3.64 -5.31 14.05
CA VAL A 69 -3.18 -4.72 15.31
C VAL A 69 -2.07 -3.71 15.05
N GLN A 70 -1.08 -4.06 14.23
CA GLN A 70 0.01 -3.14 13.88
C GLN A 70 -0.50 -1.88 13.16
N LEU A 71 -1.51 -2.00 12.30
CA LEU A 71 -2.14 -0.84 11.65
C LEU A 71 -2.95 0.03 12.61
N LEU A 72 -3.63 -0.56 13.59
CA LEU A 72 -4.35 0.18 14.62
C LEU A 72 -3.38 0.98 15.52
N LEU A 73 -2.19 0.43 15.81
CA LEU A 73 -1.15 1.12 16.58
C LEU A 73 -0.60 2.38 15.90
N ILE A 74 -0.69 2.49 14.57
CA ILE A 74 -0.31 3.70 13.83
C ILE A 74 -1.26 4.88 14.18
N GLY A 75 -2.51 4.59 14.54
CA GLY A 75 -3.49 5.58 15.04
C GLY A 75 -3.91 6.67 14.06
N SER A 76 -3.30 6.76 12.87
CA SER A 76 -3.60 7.80 11.87
C SER A 76 -4.78 7.41 11.00
N ARG A 77 -5.90 8.13 11.17
CA ARG A 77 -7.12 7.94 10.36
C ARG A 77 -6.86 8.10 8.85
N ARG A 78 -5.98 9.03 8.45
CA ARG A 78 -5.64 9.27 7.04
C ARG A 78 -4.95 8.05 6.43
N ILE A 79 -3.93 7.52 7.11
CA ILE A 79 -3.20 6.33 6.67
C ILE A 79 -4.15 5.13 6.58
N LEU A 80 -4.98 4.93 7.59
CA LEU A 80 -5.95 3.84 7.61
C LEU A 80 -6.95 3.92 6.44
N THR A 81 -7.47 5.10 6.12
CA THR A 81 -8.38 5.27 4.97
C THR A 81 -7.72 4.98 3.64
N ASN A 82 -6.42 5.23 3.51
CA ASN A 82 -5.70 4.97 2.27
C ASN A 82 -5.32 3.50 2.11
N ILE A 83 -4.95 2.85 3.21
CA ILE A 83 -4.78 1.39 3.27
C ILE A 83 -6.08 0.70 2.85
N LEU A 84 -7.23 1.19 3.32
CA LEU A 84 -8.52 0.64 2.93
C LEU A 84 -8.74 0.76 1.40
N LYS A 85 -8.37 1.88 0.78
CA LYS A 85 -8.43 2.03 -0.69
C LYS A 85 -7.51 1.03 -1.39
N THR A 86 -6.30 0.80 -0.88
CA THR A 86 -5.38 -0.22 -1.41
C THR A 86 -5.98 -1.62 -1.29
N TYR A 87 -6.64 -1.95 -0.17
CA TYR A 87 -7.34 -3.22 -0.03
C TYR A 87 -8.49 -3.38 -1.01
N MET A 88 -9.28 -2.33 -1.25
CA MET A 88 -10.34 -2.37 -2.26
C MET A 88 -9.78 -2.67 -3.66
N PHE A 89 -8.64 -2.08 -4.01
CA PHE A 89 -7.95 -2.37 -5.27
C PHE A 89 -7.48 -3.83 -5.35
N ILE A 90 -6.89 -4.37 -4.27
CA ILE A 90 -6.44 -5.77 -4.22
C ILE A 90 -7.61 -6.73 -4.33
N ILE A 91 -8.72 -6.45 -3.64
CA ILE A 91 -9.93 -7.27 -3.72
C ILE A 91 -10.48 -7.27 -5.15
N PHE A 92 -10.52 -6.10 -5.81
CA PHE A 92 -10.96 -5.99 -7.20
C PHE A 92 -10.04 -6.78 -8.15
N LEU A 93 -8.73 -6.64 -8.00
CA LEU A 93 -7.75 -7.39 -8.79
C LEU A 93 -7.85 -8.90 -8.55
N ALA A 94 -7.98 -9.32 -7.30
CA ALA A 94 -8.11 -10.74 -6.93
C ALA A 94 -9.44 -11.35 -7.41
N ALA A 95 -10.53 -10.57 -7.38
CA ALA A 95 -11.79 -10.98 -7.98
C ALA A 95 -11.62 -11.18 -9.50
N PHE A 96 -10.93 -10.26 -10.18
CA PHE A 96 -10.64 -10.38 -11.61
C PHE A 96 -9.76 -11.61 -11.92
N LEU A 97 -8.72 -11.86 -11.14
CA LEU A 97 -7.87 -13.05 -11.25
C LEU A 97 -8.60 -14.34 -10.88
N GLY A 98 -9.69 -14.25 -10.12
CA GLY A 98 -10.59 -15.36 -9.82
C GLY A 98 -11.59 -15.65 -10.95
N LEU A 99 -11.85 -14.72 -11.87
CA LEU A 99 -12.79 -14.92 -12.99
C LEU A 99 -12.42 -16.08 -13.92
N PRO A 100 -11.15 -16.34 -14.29
CA PRO A 100 -10.78 -17.51 -15.08
C PRO A 100 -11.22 -18.84 -14.47
N SER A 101 -11.41 -18.91 -13.13
CA SER A 101 -11.91 -20.12 -12.46
C SER A 101 -13.38 -20.43 -12.79
N ILE A 102 -14.14 -19.44 -13.30
CA ILE A 102 -15.51 -19.61 -13.82
C ILE A 102 -15.50 -20.51 -15.05
N TYR A 103 -14.52 -20.34 -15.94
CA TYR A 103 -14.44 -21.05 -17.21
C TYR A 103 -13.86 -22.46 -17.08
N LEU A 104 -13.11 -22.73 -16.00
CA LEU A 104 -12.42 -24.01 -15.77
C LEU A 104 -13.24 -25.00 -14.91
N TYR A 105 -14.17 -24.52 -14.09
CA TYR A 105 -14.92 -25.35 -13.13
C TYR A 105 -16.42 -25.16 -13.29
N THR A 106 -16.96 -25.65 -14.41
CA THR A 106 -18.40 -25.58 -14.70
C THR A 106 -19.26 -26.51 -13.84
N ASP A 107 -18.72 -27.61 -13.27
CA ASP A 107 -19.61 -28.68 -12.74
C ASP A 107 -19.37 -29.18 -11.29
N LYS A 108 -18.33 -28.75 -10.55
CA LYS A 108 -18.02 -29.39 -9.23
C LYS A 108 -17.70 -28.49 -8.04
N TYR A 109 -17.46 -27.20 -8.25
CA TYR A 109 -17.21 -26.25 -7.15
C TYR A 109 -18.03 -25.00 -7.39
N SER A 110 -18.70 -24.49 -6.37
CA SER A 110 -19.36 -23.19 -6.50
C SER A 110 -18.30 -22.15 -6.85
N VAL A 111 -18.40 -21.59 -8.05
CA VAL A 111 -17.56 -20.51 -8.56
C VAL A 111 -17.31 -19.43 -7.50
N VAL A 112 -18.35 -19.10 -6.73
CA VAL A 112 -18.30 -18.15 -5.62
C VAL A 112 -17.30 -18.56 -4.53
N ALA A 113 -17.22 -19.85 -4.16
CA ALA A 113 -16.24 -20.35 -3.20
C ALA A 113 -14.80 -20.26 -3.72
N SER A 114 -14.59 -20.48 -5.03
CA SER A 114 -13.28 -20.33 -5.66
C SER A 114 -12.83 -18.87 -5.66
N MET A 115 -13.71 -17.95 -6.07
CA MET A 115 -13.41 -16.51 -6.08
C MET A 115 -13.16 -15.97 -4.66
N THR A 116 -13.99 -16.35 -3.69
CA THR A 116 -13.80 -15.94 -2.29
C THR A 116 -12.49 -16.48 -1.71
N ARG A 117 -12.11 -17.72 -2.04
CA ARG A 117 -10.81 -18.28 -1.64
C ARG A 117 -9.64 -17.51 -2.27
N THR A 118 -9.72 -17.18 -3.55
CA THR A 118 -8.69 -16.37 -4.22
C THR A 118 -8.56 -14.99 -3.58
N ILE A 119 -9.68 -14.31 -3.35
CA ILE A 119 -9.70 -13.01 -2.65
C ILE A 119 -9.07 -13.13 -1.27
N PHE A 120 -9.43 -14.16 -0.50
CA PHE A 120 -8.93 -14.36 0.85
C PHE A 120 -7.42 -14.64 0.87
N VAL A 121 -6.93 -15.50 -0.02
CA VAL A 121 -5.50 -15.79 -0.19
C VAL A 121 -4.74 -14.50 -0.55
N SER A 122 -5.20 -13.80 -1.59
CA SER A 122 -4.57 -12.56 -2.04
C SER A 122 -4.58 -11.49 -0.95
N LEU A 123 -5.67 -11.35 -0.20
CA LEU A 123 -5.74 -10.40 0.90
C LEU A 123 -4.71 -10.74 1.97
N SER A 124 -4.72 -12.00 2.43
CA SER A 124 -3.84 -12.46 3.51
C SER A 124 -2.35 -12.37 3.18
N SER A 125 -1.95 -12.65 1.94
CA SER A 125 -0.56 -12.59 1.50
C SER A 125 -0.07 -11.16 1.23
N SER A 126 -0.97 -10.29 0.77
CA SER A 126 -0.66 -8.89 0.49
C SER A 126 -0.57 -8.04 1.76
N THR A 127 -1.40 -8.36 2.77
CA THR A 127 -1.50 -7.61 4.03
C THR A 127 -0.14 -7.34 4.69
N PRO A 128 0.74 -8.33 4.93
CA PRO A 128 2.04 -8.08 5.55
C PRO A 128 2.92 -7.13 4.72
N MET A 129 2.94 -7.26 3.39
CA MET A 129 3.74 -6.38 2.53
C MET A 129 3.23 -4.94 2.50
N ILE A 130 1.91 -4.73 2.57
CA ILE A 130 1.32 -3.39 2.66
C ILE A 130 1.76 -2.74 3.97
N VAL A 131 1.64 -3.46 5.09
CA VAL A 131 2.05 -2.97 6.41
C VAL A 131 3.55 -2.68 6.43
N PHE A 132 4.37 -3.59 5.92
CA PHE A 132 5.82 -3.41 5.81
C PHE A 132 6.19 -2.14 5.01
N SER A 133 5.60 -1.96 3.83
CA SER A 133 5.88 -0.81 2.96
C SER A 133 5.55 0.52 3.62
N ILE A 134 4.51 0.55 4.45
CA ILE A 134 4.06 1.75 5.16
C ILE A 134 4.94 2.04 6.39
N LEU A 135 5.37 1.00 7.10
CA LEU A 135 6.22 1.14 8.28
C LEU A 135 7.65 1.54 7.91
N VAL A 136 8.21 0.92 6.87
CA VAL A 136 9.63 1.05 6.49
C VAL A 136 9.83 2.12 5.41
N GLY A 137 8.88 2.26 4.48
CA GLY A 137 9.02 3.18 3.35
C GLY A 137 9.98 2.69 2.26
N LEU A 138 9.79 3.17 1.04
CA LEU A 138 10.57 2.75 -0.13
C LEU A 138 12.06 3.05 -0.02
N ARG A 139 12.43 4.13 0.68
CA ARG A 139 13.83 4.53 0.84
C ARG A 139 14.63 3.51 1.66
N GLU A 140 14.13 3.10 2.82
CA GLU A 140 14.79 2.07 3.63
C GLU A 140 14.73 0.69 2.98
N ILE A 141 13.68 0.38 2.22
CA ILE A 141 13.63 -0.85 1.41
C ILE A 141 14.79 -0.87 0.41
N GLY A 142 15.12 0.26 -0.22
CA GLY A 142 16.28 0.39 -1.09
C GLY A 142 17.61 0.14 -0.37
N GLU A 143 17.75 0.60 0.87
CA GLU A 143 18.92 0.32 1.71
C GLU A 143 19.04 -1.16 2.06
N ILE A 144 17.94 -1.81 2.43
CA ILE A 144 17.91 -3.26 2.73
C ILE A 144 18.27 -4.07 1.48
N ILE A 145 17.72 -3.73 0.32
CA ILE A 145 18.02 -4.42 -0.95
C ILE A 145 19.47 -4.19 -1.38
N SER A 146 20.07 -3.05 -1.03
CA SER A 146 21.48 -2.76 -1.33
C SER A 146 22.48 -3.75 -0.70
N ILE A 147 22.08 -4.43 0.38
CA ILE A 147 22.83 -5.51 1.03
C ILE A 147 23.00 -6.69 0.07
N PHE A 148 21.94 -7.03 -0.67
CA PHE A 148 21.95 -8.12 -1.63
C PHE A 148 22.46 -7.69 -3.01
N SER A 149 22.10 -6.49 -3.47
CA SER A 149 22.54 -5.94 -4.74
C SER A 149 22.63 -4.43 -4.67
N ARG A 150 23.87 -3.92 -4.72
CA ARG A 150 24.14 -2.47 -4.72
C ARG A 150 23.51 -1.74 -5.90
N ALA A 151 23.44 -2.38 -7.08
CA ALA A 151 22.84 -1.78 -8.28
C ALA A 151 21.32 -1.61 -8.12
N LEU A 152 20.63 -2.66 -7.66
CA LEU A 152 19.18 -2.61 -7.41
C LEU A 152 18.83 -1.66 -6.26
N GLY A 153 19.59 -1.70 -5.16
CA GLY A 153 19.38 -0.79 -4.03
C GLY A 153 19.51 0.68 -4.43
N ARG A 154 20.54 1.02 -5.22
CA ARG A 154 20.70 2.38 -5.77
C ARG A 154 19.54 2.75 -6.68
N ALA A 155 19.12 1.86 -7.58
CA ALA A 155 18.00 2.12 -8.49
C ALA A 155 16.69 2.39 -7.74
N ILE A 156 16.41 1.64 -6.67
CA ILE A 156 15.22 1.83 -5.83
C ILE A 156 15.31 3.15 -5.06
N TYR A 157 16.50 3.50 -4.55
CA TYR A 157 16.72 4.76 -3.86
C TYR A 157 16.58 5.98 -4.78
N THR A 158 17.15 5.95 -5.98
CA THR A 158 16.96 7.03 -6.97
C THR A 158 15.51 7.09 -7.41
N PHE A 159 14.87 5.94 -7.65
CA PHE A 159 13.45 5.88 -7.99
C PHE A 159 12.57 6.50 -6.91
N SER A 160 12.75 6.16 -5.63
CA SER A 160 11.94 6.71 -4.54
C SER A 160 12.10 8.23 -4.40
N THR A 161 13.32 8.72 -4.60
CA THR A 161 13.64 10.15 -4.56
C THR A 161 13.04 10.91 -5.73
N ILE A 162 13.15 10.36 -6.94
CA ILE A 162 12.61 10.95 -8.17
C ILE A 162 11.09 10.94 -8.15
N LEU A 163 10.47 9.81 -7.75
CA LEU A 163 9.03 9.67 -7.62
C LEU A 163 8.46 10.79 -6.75
N LEU A 164 9.02 11.00 -5.56
CA LEU A 164 8.56 12.04 -4.64
C LEU A 164 8.69 13.44 -5.24
N LYS A 165 9.82 13.75 -5.91
CA LYS A 165 10.02 15.05 -6.58
C LYS A 165 9.05 15.28 -7.73
N ILE A 166 8.89 14.30 -8.62
CA ILE A 166 8.00 14.39 -9.77
C ILE A 166 6.55 14.52 -9.31
N SER A 167 6.13 13.73 -8.31
CA SER A 167 4.78 13.80 -7.78
C SER A 167 4.48 15.16 -7.15
N ARG A 168 5.41 15.75 -6.37
CA ARG A 168 5.24 17.11 -5.84
C ARG A 168 5.12 18.14 -6.96
N LEU A 169 5.99 18.08 -7.96
CA LEU A 169 5.92 18.96 -9.14
C LEU A 169 4.58 18.83 -9.88
N GLN A 170 4.10 17.60 -10.10
CA GLN A 170 2.80 17.37 -10.74
C GLN A 170 1.64 17.94 -9.92
N ILE A 171 1.67 17.77 -8.60
CA ILE A 171 0.68 18.33 -7.69
C ILE A 171 0.70 19.86 -7.75
N ASP A 172 1.88 20.49 -7.69
CA ASP A 172 2.02 21.95 -7.79
C ASP A 172 1.52 22.48 -9.13
N ILE A 173 1.86 21.82 -10.24
CA ILE A 173 1.37 22.19 -11.58
C ILE A 173 -0.16 22.09 -11.63
N LEU A 174 -0.74 21.02 -11.07
CA LEU A 174 -2.20 20.86 -11.01
C LEU A 174 -2.84 21.97 -10.16
N LEU A 175 -2.30 22.25 -8.98
CA LEU A 175 -2.77 23.33 -8.11
C LEU A 175 -2.72 24.70 -8.79
N MET A 176 -1.62 25.02 -9.50
CA MET A 176 -1.48 26.25 -10.28
C MET A 176 -2.50 26.32 -11.43
N ARG A 177 -2.72 25.22 -12.15
CA ARG A 177 -3.72 25.14 -13.23
C ARG A 177 -5.14 25.32 -12.69
N PHE A 178 -5.47 24.70 -11.57
CA PHE A 178 -6.79 24.84 -10.94
C PHE A 178 -7.01 26.25 -10.40
N SER A 179 -6.02 26.84 -9.73
CA SER A 179 -6.09 28.24 -9.26
C SER A 179 -6.35 29.21 -10.41
N ARG A 180 -5.60 29.08 -11.52
CA ARG A 180 -5.77 29.93 -12.71
C ARG A 180 -7.15 29.76 -13.37
N ASN A 181 -7.67 28.55 -13.45
CA ASN A 181 -9.02 28.29 -13.99
C ASN A 181 -10.14 28.82 -13.09
N ILE A 182 -9.92 28.91 -11.78
CA ILE A 182 -10.89 29.50 -10.84
C ILE A 182 -10.93 31.03 -10.99
N ILE A 183 -9.78 31.67 -11.16
CA ILE A 183 -9.67 33.12 -11.41
C ILE A 183 -10.37 33.48 -12.72
N ASN A 184 -10.12 32.72 -13.79
CA ASN A 184 -10.76 32.97 -15.09
C ASN A 184 -12.28 32.78 -15.06
N LYS A 185 -12.84 31.88 -14.24
CA LYS A 185 -14.30 31.73 -14.11
C LYS A 185 -14.97 32.85 -13.31
N ARG A 186 -14.26 33.54 -12.41
CA ARG A 186 -14.79 34.71 -11.68
C ARG A 186 -14.73 36.02 -12.47
N GLY A 187 -13.94 36.08 -13.55
CA GLY A 187 -13.88 37.25 -14.44
C GLY A 187 -15.00 37.34 -15.49
N TYR A 188 -15.93 36.37 -15.51
CA TYR A 188 -17.09 36.34 -16.43
C TYR A 188 -18.44 36.49 -15.70
N ILE A 189 -18.43 37.00 -14.46
CA ILE A 189 -19.64 37.43 -13.74
C ILE A 189 -19.55 38.94 -13.54
#